data_AF-B8DNV8-F1
#
_entry.id   AF-B8DNV8-F1
#
_cell.length_a   1.000
_cell.length_b   1.000
_cell.length_c   1.000
_cell.angle_alpha   90.00
_cell.angle_beta   90.00
_cell.angle_gamma   90.00
#
_symmetry.space_group_name_H-M   'P 1'
#
loop_
_entity.id
_entity.type
_entity.pdbx_description
1 polymer ?
#
loop_
_entity_poly.entity_id
_entity_poly.type
_entity_poly.pdbx_seq_one_letter_code
_entity_poly.pdbx_strand_id
1 'polypeptide(L)'
;MDIVYILLACCVAGVLLYTKLNGSGGSGAARAVEAALERDIQLMELRLANLTEECGTLQASVASMRGRLHTYAEHEADRARQLRDAAVQSATEQRESLPERLVRKGLVNADQVAKAEAYRRNTGNPLPTEEILALLGFIAPDVLRAERDEHRRQTRTAVAPEAGPASTEGGEGAA
;
A
#
# COMPACT_ATOMS: atom_id res chain seq x y z
N MET A 1 14.17 -99.88 -32.18
CA MET A 1 14.61 -98.46 -32.21
C MET A 1 13.40 -97.52 -32.15
N ASP A 2 12.27 -97.82 -32.78
CA ASP A 2 11.10 -96.92 -32.88
C ASP A 2 10.43 -96.52 -31.56
N ILE A 3 10.34 -97.44 -30.58
CA ILE A 3 9.71 -97.16 -29.28
C ILE A 3 10.46 -96.04 -28.51
N VAL A 4 11.79 -96.00 -28.62
CA VAL A 4 12.61 -94.97 -27.97
C VAL A 4 12.40 -93.61 -28.63
N TYR A 5 12.27 -93.57 -29.97
CA TYR A 5 11.95 -92.34 -30.70
C TYR A 5 10.53 -91.83 -30.38
N ILE A 6 9.55 -92.71 -30.23
CA ILE A 6 8.18 -92.34 -29.86
C ILE A 6 8.14 -91.74 -28.44
N LEU A 7 8.85 -92.35 -27.49
CA LEU A 7 8.98 -91.82 -26.12
C LEU A 7 9.67 -90.46 -26.09
N LEU A 8 10.76 -90.31 -26.84
CA LEU A 8 11.49 -89.04 -26.93
C LEU A 8 10.62 -87.94 -27.57
N ALA A 9 9.88 -88.26 -28.63
CA ALA A 9 8.94 -87.33 -29.27
C ALA A 9 7.81 -86.91 -28.32
N CYS A 10 7.26 -87.84 -27.53
CA CYS A 10 6.27 -87.51 -26.50
C CYS A 10 6.84 -86.60 -25.40
N CYS A 11 8.07 -86.83 -24.96
CA CYS A 11 8.73 -85.98 -23.96
C CYS A 11 8.95 -84.57 -24.50
N VAL A 12 9.44 -84.43 -25.74
CA VAL A 12 9.66 -83.12 -26.37
C VAL A 12 8.34 -82.37 -26.59
N ALA A 13 7.31 -83.07 -27.07
CA ALA A 13 5.97 -82.50 -27.22
C ALA A 13 5.37 -82.05 -25.87
N GLY A 14 5.56 -82.85 -24.81
CA GLY A 14 5.14 -82.52 -23.45
C GLY A 14 5.85 -81.28 -22.90
N VAL A 15 7.17 -81.16 -23.09
CA VAL A 15 7.94 -79.98 -22.66
C VAL A 15 7.53 -78.73 -23.45
N LEU A 16 7.27 -78.85 -24.76
CA LEU A 16 6.79 -77.73 -25.58
C LEU A 16 5.38 -77.28 -25.19
N LEU A 17 4.47 -78.21 -24.90
CA LEU A 17 3.14 -77.89 -24.38
C LEU A 17 3.22 -77.24 -23.01
N TYR A 18 4.05 -77.77 -22.11
CA TYR A 18 4.25 -77.22 -20.77
C TYR A 18 4.82 -75.81 -20.81
N THR A 19 5.81 -75.54 -21.66
CA THR A 19 6.40 -74.21 -21.83
C THR A 19 5.44 -73.23 -22.51
N LYS A 20 4.58 -73.69 -23.43
CA LYS A 20 3.56 -72.81 -24.03
C LYS A 20 2.42 -72.48 -23.07
N LEU A 21 2.06 -73.41 -22.19
CA LEU A 21 1.04 -73.21 -21.15
C LEU A 21 1.57 -72.35 -20.00
N ASN A 22 2.79 -72.58 -19.51
CA ASN A 22 3.42 -71.71 -18.51
C ASN A 22 3.83 -70.35 -19.09
N GLY A 23 4.20 -70.29 -20.36
CA GLY A 23 4.45 -69.04 -21.09
C GLY A 23 3.20 -68.19 -21.31
N SER A 24 2.00 -68.77 -21.15
CA SER A 24 0.74 -68.02 -21.17
C SER A 24 0.57 -67.11 -19.94
N GLY A 25 1.41 -67.24 -18.91
CA GLY A 25 1.52 -66.29 -17.80
C GLY A 25 2.04 -64.90 -18.22
N GLY A 26 2.69 -64.80 -19.40
CA GLY A 26 3.17 -63.53 -19.95
C GLY A 26 2.06 -62.58 -20.40
N SER A 27 0.90 -63.10 -20.83
CA SER A 27 -0.27 -62.28 -21.18
C SER A 27 -0.92 -61.65 -19.94
N GLY A 28 -0.89 -62.34 -18.79
CA GLY A 28 -1.37 -61.81 -17.52
C GLY A 28 -0.43 -60.74 -16.95
N ALA A 29 0.89 -60.95 -17.04
CA ALA A 29 1.88 -59.97 -16.61
C ALA A 29 1.85 -58.70 -17.48
N ALA A 30 1.75 -58.84 -18.81
CA ALA A 30 1.60 -57.70 -19.71
C ALA A 30 0.32 -56.90 -19.42
N ARG A 31 -0.82 -57.57 -19.21
CA ARG A 31 -2.07 -56.92 -18.81
C ARG A 31 -2.03 -56.30 -17.42
N ALA A 32 -1.29 -56.88 -16.49
CA ALA A 32 -1.10 -56.30 -15.16
C ALA A 32 -0.27 -55.02 -15.21
N VAL A 33 0.77 -54.98 -16.06
CA VAL A 33 1.58 -53.78 -16.31
C VAL A 33 0.75 -52.72 -17.04
N GLU A 34 -0.06 -53.10 -18.02
CA GLU A 34 -0.98 -52.20 -18.73
C GLU A 34 -2.01 -51.58 -17.77
N ALA A 35 -2.62 -52.40 -16.89
CA ALA A 35 -3.54 -51.90 -15.87
C ALA A 35 -2.86 -51.05 -14.78
N ALA A 36 -1.58 -51.28 -14.49
CA ALA A 36 -0.80 -50.44 -13.59
C ALA A 36 -0.47 -49.09 -14.23
N LEU A 37 -0.09 -49.08 -15.51
CA LEU A 37 0.14 -47.87 -16.31
C LEU A 37 -1.14 -47.04 -16.44
N GLU A 38 -2.29 -47.66 -16.72
CA GLU A 38 -3.58 -46.96 -16.77
C GLU A 38 -3.93 -46.31 -15.43
N ARG A 39 -3.70 -47.01 -14.31
CA ARG A 39 -3.88 -46.42 -12.97
C ARG A 39 -2.94 -45.24 -12.73
N ASP A 40 -1.68 -45.36 -13.10
CA ASP A 40 -0.71 -44.28 -12.94
C ASP A 40 -1.05 -43.06 -13.80
N ILE A 41 -1.56 -43.28 -15.03
CA ILE A 41 -2.06 -42.21 -15.90
C ILE A 41 -3.24 -41.49 -15.23
N GLN A 42 -4.24 -42.23 -14.75
CA GLN A 42 -5.40 -41.64 -14.06
C GLN A 42 -4.98 -40.86 -12.81
N LEU A 43 -4.01 -41.37 -12.05
CA LEU A 43 -3.48 -40.70 -10.87
C LEU A 43 -2.73 -39.41 -11.25
N MET A 44 -1.92 -39.47 -12.30
CA MET A 44 -1.22 -38.31 -12.86
C MET A 44 -2.21 -37.24 -13.35
N GLU A 45 -3.28 -37.62 -14.05
CA GLU A 45 -4.32 -36.70 -14.51
C GLU A 45 -5.04 -36.01 -13.33
N LEU A 46 -5.38 -36.76 -12.29
CA LEU A 46 -5.97 -36.19 -11.07
C LEU A 46 -5.01 -35.22 -10.35
N ARG A 47 -3.73 -35.57 -10.26
CA ARG A 47 -2.71 -34.67 -9.69
C ARG A 47 -2.56 -33.40 -10.51
N LEU A 48 -2.60 -33.51 -11.84
CA LEU A 48 -2.50 -32.38 -12.75
C LEU A 48 -3.71 -31.46 -12.61
N ALA A 49 -4.92 -32.04 -12.54
CA ALA A 49 -6.15 -31.29 -12.26
C ALA A 49 -6.07 -30.55 -10.91
N ASN A 50 -5.65 -31.25 -9.84
CA ASN A 50 -5.49 -30.64 -8.53
C ASN A 50 -4.47 -29.48 -8.53
N LEU A 51 -3.31 -29.67 -9.17
CA LEU A 51 -2.29 -28.61 -9.29
C LEU A 51 -2.79 -27.41 -10.10
N THR A 52 -3.57 -27.63 -11.16
CA THR A 52 -4.15 -26.53 -11.93
C THR A 52 -5.17 -25.73 -11.12
N GLU A 53 -5.95 -26.40 -10.26
CA GLU A 53 -6.88 -25.74 -9.34
C GLU A 53 -6.13 -24.93 -8.28
N GLU A 54 -5.10 -25.51 -7.66
CA GLU A 54 -4.21 -24.82 -6.72
C GLU A 54 -3.56 -23.58 -7.37
N CYS A 55 -3.07 -23.69 -8.60
CA CYS A 55 -2.52 -22.55 -9.34
C CYS A 55 -3.59 -21.47 -9.60
N GLY A 56 -4.82 -21.85 -9.95
CA GLY A 56 -5.93 -20.91 -10.15
C GLY A 56 -6.29 -20.16 -8.87
N THR A 57 -6.37 -20.86 -7.73
CA THR A 57 -6.67 -20.24 -6.43
C THR A 57 -5.54 -19.31 -5.96
N LEU A 58 -4.28 -19.72 -6.13
CA LEU A 58 -3.11 -18.89 -5.85
C LEU A 58 -3.08 -17.64 -6.73
N GLN A 59 -3.35 -17.77 -8.03
CA GLN A 59 -3.38 -16.65 -8.96
C GLN A 59 -4.49 -15.65 -8.59
N ALA A 60 -5.68 -16.13 -8.21
CA ALA A 60 -6.77 -15.29 -7.73
C ALA A 60 -6.41 -14.56 -6.42
N SER A 61 -5.75 -15.26 -5.48
CA SER A 61 -5.25 -14.67 -4.23
C SER A 61 -4.20 -13.59 -4.48
N VAL A 62 -3.24 -13.83 -5.37
CA VAL A 62 -2.22 -12.84 -5.76
C VAL A 62 -2.85 -11.63 -6.44
N ALA A 63 -3.82 -11.83 -7.33
CA ALA A 63 -4.55 -10.72 -7.97
C ALA A 63 -5.31 -9.87 -6.93
N SER A 64 -5.98 -10.53 -5.97
CA SER A 64 -6.66 -9.85 -4.86
C SER A 64 -5.70 -9.06 -3.98
N MET A 65 -4.55 -9.64 -3.59
CA MET A 65 -3.53 -8.96 -2.80
C MET A 65 -2.93 -7.77 -3.54
N ARG A 66 -2.65 -7.91 -4.85
CA ARG A 66 -2.16 -6.79 -5.68
C ARG A 66 -3.18 -5.66 -5.76
N GLY A 67 -4.46 -5.98 -5.94
CA GLY A 67 -5.53 -4.98 -5.93
C GLY A 67 -5.58 -4.20 -4.61
N ARG A 68 -5.51 -4.91 -3.47
CA ARG A 68 -5.46 -4.28 -2.14
C ARG A 68 -4.23 -3.40 -1.91
N LEU A 69 -3.06 -3.83 -2.39
CA LEU A 69 -1.83 -3.06 -2.26
C LEU A 69 -1.90 -1.77 -3.09
N HIS A 70 -2.48 -1.82 -4.28
CA HIS A 70 -2.69 -0.62 -5.10
C HIS A 70 -3.63 0.37 -4.43
N THR A 71 -4.78 -0.07 -3.92
CA THR A 71 -5.71 0.82 -3.23
C THR A 71 -5.10 1.42 -1.96
N TYR A 72 -4.34 0.63 -1.21
CA TYR A 72 -3.61 1.13 -0.03
C TYR A 72 -2.57 2.19 -0.41
N ALA A 73 -1.78 1.95 -1.47
CA ALA A 73 -0.79 2.90 -1.94
C ALA A 73 -1.42 4.21 -2.44
N GLU A 74 -2.57 4.14 -3.12
CA GLU A 74 -3.34 5.32 -3.54
C GLU A 74 -3.84 6.10 -2.33
N HIS A 75 -4.43 5.43 -1.33
CA HIS A 75 -4.92 6.08 -0.11
C HIS A 75 -3.79 6.76 0.67
N GLU A 76 -2.63 6.12 0.78
CA GLU A 76 -1.47 6.71 1.46
C GLU A 76 -0.91 7.91 0.68
N ALA A 77 -0.89 7.86 -0.65
CA ALA A 77 -0.48 8.99 -1.49
C ALA A 77 -1.44 10.19 -1.34
N ASP A 78 -2.76 9.94 -1.30
CA ASP A 78 -3.75 11.00 -1.10
C ASP A 78 -3.68 11.58 0.31
N ARG A 79 -3.45 10.75 1.32
CA ARG A 79 -3.21 11.21 2.70
C ARG A 79 -1.97 12.12 2.78
N ALA A 80 -0.88 11.72 2.12
CA ALA A 80 0.34 12.53 2.06
C ALA A 80 0.11 13.88 1.36
N ARG A 81 -0.71 13.93 0.30
CA ARG A 81 -1.11 15.18 -0.35
C ARG A 81 -1.91 16.07 0.58
N GLN A 82 -2.94 15.52 1.24
CA GLN A 82 -3.77 16.28 2.18
C GLN A 82 -2.95 16.88 3.32
N LEU A 83 -2.00 16.12 3.88
CA LEU A 83 -1.09 16.63 4.91
C LEU A 83 -0.19 17.75 4.40
N ARG A 84 0.31 17.64 3.16
CA ARG A 84 1.10 18.71 2.54
C ARG A 84 0.28 19.96 2.28
N ASP A 85 -0.93 19.81 1.76
CA ASP A 85 -1.82 20.96 1.49
C ASP A 85 -2.22 21.65 2.80
N ALA A 86 -2.54 20.88 3.84
CA ALA A 86 -2.80 21.42 5.18
C ALA A 86 -1.57 22.13 5.76
N ALA A 87 -0.37 21.57 5.60
CA ALA A 87 0.87 22.20 6.03
C ALA A 87 1.13 23.51 5.27
N VAL A 88 0.92 23.54 3.95
CA VAL A 88 1.05 24.75 3.13
C VAL A 88 0.03 25.80 3.54
N GLN A 89 -1.23 25.44 3.74
CA GLN A 89 -2.27 26.35 4.23
C GLN A 89 -1.88 26.95 5.59
N SER A 90 -1.46 26.11 6.54
CA SER A 90 -1.01 26.58 7.85
C SER A 90 0.19 27.53 7.75
N ALA A 91 1.15 27.25 6.86
CA ALA A 91 2.30 28.11 6.65
C ALA A 91 1.92 29.44 5.99
N THR A 92 0.94 29.44 5.09
CA THR A 92 0.40 30.69 4.50
C THR A 92 -0.35 31.52 5.52
N GLU A 93 -1.15 30.90 6.39
CA GLU A 93 -1.87 31.57 7.48
C GLU A 93 -0.91 32.13 8.54
N GLN A 94 0.19 31.43 8.82
CA GLN A 94 1.25 31.91 9.72
C GLN A 94 2.04 33.09 9.16
N ARG A 95 2.17 33.20 7.83
CA ARG A 95 2.90 34.29 7.16
C ARG A 95 2.04 35.51 6.86
N GLU A 96 0.72 35.41 7.01
CA GLU A 96 -0.20 36.49 6.70
C GLU A 96 -0.08 37.63 7.72
N SER A 97 0.04 38.85 7.18
CA SER A 97 0.07 40.04 8.00
C SER A 97 -1.32 40.35 8.58
N LEU A 98 -1.37 40.93 9.78
CA LEU A 98 -2.62 41.32 10.42
C LEU A 98 -3.54 42.18 9.52
N PRO A 99 -3.06 43.19 8.76
CA PRO A 99 -3.91 43.95 7.84
C PRO A 99 -4.47 43.12 6.67
N GLU A 100 -3.72 42.18 6.09
CA GLU A 100 -4.25 41.27 5.06
C GLU A 100 -5.39 40.40 5.61
N ARG A 101 -5.23 39.93 6.84
CA ARG A 101 -6.25 39.13 7.50
C ARG A 101 -7.53 39.90 7.80
N LEU A 102 -7.41 41.18 8.17
CA LEU A 102 -8.55 42.07 8.36
C LEU A 102 -9.33 42.27 7.05
N VAL A 103 -8.62 42.36 5.91
CA VAL A 103 -9.22 42.43 4.58
C VAL A 103 -9.93 41.14 4.20
N ARG A 104 -9.29 39.98 4.41
CA ARG A 104 -9.90 38.68 4.10
C ARG A 104 -11.18 38.42 4.90
N LYS A 105 -11.22 38.85 6.16
CA LYS A 105 -12.42 38.76 7.01
C LYS A 105 -13.51 39.79 6.68
N GLY A 106 -13.25 40.71 5.74
CA GLY A 106 -14.19 41.76 5.35
C GLY A 106 -14.40 42.84 6.43
N LEU A 107 -13.50 42.92 7.42
CA LEU A 107 -13.57 43.93 8.47
C LEU A 107 -13.08 45.30 7.99
N VAL A 108 -12.22 45.29 6.96
CA VAL A 108 -11.62 46.47 6.34
C VAL A 108 -11.48 46.21 4.85
N ASN A 109 -11.68 47.21 3.99
CA ASN A 109 -11.46 47.09 2.55
C ASN A 109 -10.02 47.43 2.16
N ALA A 110 -9.56 46.91 1.02
CA ALA A 110 -8.23 47.21 0.47
C ALA A 110 -7.96 48.73 0.34
N ASP A 111 -8.97 49.51 -0.07
CA ASP A 111 -8.88 50.97 -0.17
C ASP A 111 -8.64 51.65 1.19
N GLN A 112 -9.20 51.11 2.26
CA GLN A 112 -9.01 51.65 3.61
C GLN A 112 -7.60 51.35 4.12
N VAL A 113 -7.06 50.17 3.81
CA VAL A 113 -5.66 49.82 4.07
C VAL A 113 -4.72 50.75 3.31
N ALA A 114 -4.97 50.97 2.00
CA ALA A 114 -4.17 51.90 1.20
C ALA A 114 -4.20 53.33 1.75
N LYS A 115 -5.35 53.79 2.25
CA LYS A 115 -5.49 55.10 2.91
C LYS A 115 -4.70 55.18 4.22
N ALA A 116 -4.72 54.14 5.04
CA ALA A 116 -3.93 54.08 6.27
C ALA A 116 -2.42 54.08 5.98
N GLU A 117 -1.97 53.37 4.95
CA GLU A 117 -0.56 53.38 4.54
C GLU A 117 -0.13 54.73 3.96
N ALA A 118 -0.99 55.36 3.16
CA ALA A 118 -0.74 56.70 2.63
C ALA A 118 -0.65 57.72 3.76
N TYR A 119 -1.55 57.63 4.75
CA TYR A 119 -1.48 58.46 5.95
C TYR A 119 -0.16 58.28 6.69
N ARG A 120 0.28 57.03 6.93
CA ARG A 120 1.56 56.71 7.58
C ARG A 120 2.73 57.36 6.86
N ARG A 121 2.81 57.18 5.53
CA ARG A 121 3.88 57.74 4.69
C ARG A 121 3.90 59.26 4.71
N ASN A 122 2.74 59.90 4.66
CA ASN A 122 2.63 61.35 4.56
C ASN A 122 2.86 62.07 5.90
N THR A 123 2.52 61.44 7.02
CA THR A 123 2.69 62.03 8.36
C THR A 123 3.94 61.56 9.09
N GLY A 124 4.62 60.53 8.60
CA GLY A 124 5.76 59.91 9.30
C GLY A 124 5.35 59.23 10.61
N ASN A 125 4.08 58.85 10.75
CA ASN A 125 3.56 58.26 11.98
C ASN A 125 4.24 56.89 12.25
N PRO A 126 4.80 56.65 13.45
CA PRO A 126 5.49 55.39 13.77
C PRO A 126 4.53 54.22 14.03
N LEU A 127 3.22 54.45 14.10
CA LEU A 127 2.24 53.41 14.36
C LEU A 127 2.13 52.41 13.19
N PRO A 128 1.89 51.12 13.49
CA PRO A 128 1.66 50.12 12.47
C PRO A 128 0.33 50.38 11.74
N THR A 129 0.20 49.88 10.50
CA THR A 129 -0.95 50.15 9.61
C THR A 129 -2.29 49.87 10.27
N GLU A 130 -2.36 48.78 11.03
CA GLU A 130 -3.53 48.33 11.76
C GLU A 130 -4.00 49.30 12.85
N GLU A 131 -3.08 49.94 13.59
CA GLU A 131 -3.42 50.96 14.58
C GLU A 131 -3.88 52.25 13.90
N ILE A 132 -3.32 52.55 12.72
CA ILE A 132 -3.77 53.68 11.89
C ILE A 132 -5.18 53.43 11.35
N LEU A 133 -5.55 52.19 11.01
CA LEU A 133 -6.92 51.84 10.61
C LEU A 133 -7.93 52.14 11.73
N ALA A 134 -7.59 51.85 12.99
CA ALA A 134 -8.42 52.21 14.13
C ALA A 134 -8.43 53.72 14.38
N LEU A 135 -7.28 54.39 14.25
CA LEU A 135 -7.17 55.86 14.40
C LEU A 135 -8.04 56.62 13.40
N LEU A 136 -8.10 56.14 12.14
CA LEU A 136 -8.92 56.71 11.08
C LEU A 136 -10.40 56.30 11.18
N GLY A 137 -10.77 55.47 12.16
CA GLY A 137 -12.15 55.02 12.38
C GLY A 137 -12.65 53.98 11.37
N PHE A 138 -11.76 53.32 10.63
CA PHE A 138 -12.15 52.27 9.67
C PHE A 138 -12.48 50.93 10.34
N ILE A 139 -11.95 50.71 11.55
CA ILE A 139 -12.26 49.54 12.38
C ILE A 139 -12.42 49.98 13.84
N ALA A 140 -13.36 49.35 14.55
CA ALA A 140 -13.50 49.59 15.98
C ALA A 140 -12.27 49.05 16.74
N PRO A 141 -11.74 49.79 17.73
CA PRO A 141 -10.53 49.39 18.46
C PRO A 141 -10.71 48.06 19.21
N ASP A 142 -11.92 47.74 19.67
CA ASP A 142 -12.20 46.48 20.36
C ASP A 142 -12.17 45.27 19.41
N VAL A 143 -12.64 45.45 18.17
CA VAL A 143 -12.56 44.42 17.11
C VAL A 143 -11.11 44.20 16.71
N LEU A 144 -10.34 45.28 16.56
CA LEU A 144 -8.91 45.19 16.26
C LEU A 144 -8.13 44.46 17.37
N ARG A 145 -8.44 44.73 18.65
CA ARG A 145 -7.82 44.04 19.79
C ARG A 145 -8.12 42.54 19.77
N ALA A 146 -9.39 42.16 19.58
CA ALA A 146 -9.80 40.76 19.51
C ALA A 146 -9.09 40.02 18.37
N GLU A 147 -9.02 40.63 17.19
CA GLU A 147 -8.29 40.08 16.06
C GLU A 147 -6.79 39.98 16.36
N ARG A 148 -6.16 41.01 16.93
CA ARG A 148 -4.75 40.94 17.29
C ARG A 148 -4.43 39.83 18.29
N ASP A 149 -5.26 39.64 19.30
CA ASP A 149 -5.07 38.57 20.27
C ASP A 149 -5.20 37.19 19.61
N GLU A 150 -6.13 37.04 18.67
CA GLU A 150 -6.27 35.83 17.86
C GLU A 150 -5.06 35.61 16.93
N HIS A 151 -4.54 36.66 16.28
CA HIS A 151 -3.31 36.60 15.45
C HIS A 151 -2.11 36.15 16.27
N ARG A 152 -1.99 36.70 17.48
CA ARG A 152 -0.91 36.36 18.40
C ARG A 152 -1.03 34.93 18.92
N ARG A 153 -2.24 34.40 19.12
CA ARG A 153 -2.46 32.98 19.48
C ARG A 153 -2.09 32.04 18.33
N GLN A 154 -2.49 32.38 17.10
CA GLN A 154 -2.19 31.58 15.91
C GLN A 154 -0.69 31.53 15.62
N THR A 155 0.00 32.67 15.68
CA THR A 155 1.47 32.73 15.50
C THR A 155 2.23 32.10 16.66
N ARG A 156 1.75 32.17 17.91
CA ARG A 156 2.44 31.57 19.06
C ARG A 156 2.30 30.05 19.11
N THR A 157 1.16 29.51 18.70
CA THR A 157 0.95 28.05 18.59
C THR A 157 1.88 27.42 17.54
N ALA A 158 2.24 28.18 16.50
CA ALA A 158 3.17 27.74 15.46
C ALA A 158 4.66 27.74 15.86
N VAL A 159 5.05 28.50 16.90
CA VAL A 159 6.46 28.66 17.33
C VAL A 159 6.81 27.77 18.50
N ALA A 160 5.87 26.98 19.04
CA ALA A 160 6.21 25.94 20.01
C ALA A 160 7.12 24.92 19.30
N PRO A 161 8.42 24.85 19.67
CA PRO A 161 9.33 23.96 18.99
C PRO A 161 8.87 22.54 19.29
N GLU A 162 8.84 21.71 18.25
CA GLU A 162 8.89 20.28 18.42
C GLU A 162 10.03 19.98 19.39
N ALA A 163 9.66 19.59 20.62
CA ALA A 163 10.57 18.87 21.48
C ALA A 163 10.90 17.60 20.69
N GLY A 164 12.08 17.60 20.09
CA GLY A 164 12.56 16.50 19.26
C GLY A 164 12.40 15.18 19.99
N PRO A 165 12.19 14.07 19.25
CA PRO A 165 12.13 12.76 19.88
C PRO A 165 13.39 12.60 20.72
N ALA A 166 13.19 12.38 22.02
CA ALA A 166 14.27 12.07 22.94
C ALA A 166 15.06 10.91 22.34
N SER A 167 16.25 11.21 21.83
CA SER A 167 17.25 10.23 21.47
C SER A 167 17.52 9.42 22.72
N THR A 168 16.95 8.21 22.79
CA THR A 168 17.42 7.19 23.73
C THR A 168 18.78 6.72 23.21
N GLU A 169 19.82 7.50 23.51
CA GLU A 169 21.16 6.98 23.68
C GLU A 169 21.13 6.06 24.90
N GLY A 170 21.31 4.77 24.63
CA GLY A 170 21.44 3.72 25.62
C GLY A 170 22.35 2.63 25.07
N GLY A 171 23.53 3.03 24.58
CA GLY A 171 24.66 2.14 24.40
C GLY A 171 25.62 2.30 25.57
N GLU A 172 25.98 1.17 26.17
CA GLU A 172 27.04 0.87 27.17
C GLU A 172 26.39 -0.04 28.21
N GLY A 173 26.79 -1.28 28.46
CA GLY A 173 28.00 -2.09 28.35
C GLY A 173 27.69 -3.25 29.35
N ALA A 174 28.38 -4.36 29.51
CA ALA A 174 29.67 -4.88 29.13
C ALA A 174 29.68 -6.35 29.63
N ALA A 175 30.65 -7.12 29.13
CA ALA A 175 31.16 -8.40 29.65
C ALA A 175 30.31 -9.66 29.47
#